data_AF-A0AA38YPA8-F1
#
_entry.id   AF-A0AA38YPA8-F1
#
_cell.length_a   1.000
_cell.length_b   1.000
_cell.length_c   1.000
_cell.angle_alpha   90.00
_cell.angle_beta   90.00
_cell.angle_gamma   90.00
#
_symmetry.space_group_name_H-M   'P 1'
#
loop_
_entity.id
_entity.type
_entity.pdbx_description
1 polymer ?
#
loop_
_entity_poly.entity_id
_entity_poly.type
_entity_poly.pdbx_seq_one_letter_code
_entity_poly.pdbx_strand_id
1 'polypeptide(L)'
;MVPKKHAEEHYLNTHASVSCSLCSETMEREILAVHRGENCPQRIVTCEFCEFPLPAIDLSEHQEVCGNRTELCHLCRRYIRLRERNDHEASCNGVSYNSAGVPDNTVNPSRRDARAAERERGRQRRRPPQEFSQRRVLFTIAITGIAVILGSLFFQRKTENSEMH
;
A
#
# COMPACT_ATOMS: atom_id res chain seq x y z
N MET A 1 -1.93 50.34 0.41
CA MET A 1 -1.88 51.31 -0.71
C MET A 1 -0.54 51.11 -1.42
N VAL A 2 -0.54 50.71 -2.68
CA VAL A 2 0.69 50.42 -3.45
C VAL A 2 0.99 51.61 -4.39
N PRO A 3 2.22 52.14 -4.41
CA PRO A 3 2.60 53.19 -5.36
C PRO A 3 2.39 52.74 -6.80
N LYS A 4 1.82 53.59 -7.67
CA LYS A 4 1.49 53.24 -9.08
C LYS A 4 2.66 52.59 -9.85
N LYS A 5 3.90 53.03 -9.59
CA LYS A 5 5.11 52.48 -10.22
C LYS A 5 5.34 50.98 -9.94
N HIS A 6 4.83 50.47 -8.82
CA HIS A 6 4.97 49.08 -8.39
C HIS A 6 3.64 48.31 -8.44
N ALA A 7 2.59 48.89 -9.02
CA ALA A 7 1.27 48.27 -9.05
C ALA A 7 1.28 46.96 -9.87
N GLU A 8 2.01 46.94 -10.99
CA GLU A 8 2.12 45.77 -11.86
C GLU A 8 2.92 44.64 -11.22
N GLU A 9 4.07 44.96 -10.62
CA GLU A 9 4.87 44.00 -9.86
C GLU A 9 4.07 43.41 -8.68
N HIS A 10 3.37 44.26 -7.92
CA HIS A 10 2.49 43.81 -6.85
C HIS A 10 1.39 42.88 -7.36
N TYR A 11 0.75 43.22 -8.48
CA TYR A 11 -0.26 42.37 -9.10
C TYR A 11 0.33 41.01 -9.48
N LEU A 12 1.45 40.97 -10.20
CA LEU A 12 2.10 39.72 -10.63
C LEU A 12 2.51 38.80 -9.47
N ASN A 13 2.90 39.40 -8.34
CA ASN A 13 3.38 38.69 -7.16
C ASN A 13 2.29 38.32 -6.16
N THR A 14 1.10 38.94 -6.22
CA THR A 14 0.06 38.76 -5.19
C THR A 14 -1.27 38.28 -5.78
N HIS A 15 -1.75 38.95 -6.83
CA HIS A 15 -3.11 38.75 -7.37
C HIS A 15 -3.15 38.03 -8.71
N ALA A 16 -2.01 37.89 -9.40
CA ALA A 16 -1.99 37.23 -10.69
C ALA A 16 -2.56 35.81 -10.60
N SER A 17 -3.42 35.49 -11.55
CA SER A 17 -4.02 34.16 -11.65
C SER A 17 -2.95 33.13 -11.99
N VAL A 18 -2.94 32.03 -11.24
CA VAL A 18 -2.04 30.90 -11.39
C VAL A 18 -2.84 29.62 -11.35
N SER A 19 -2.36 28.59 -12.06
CA SER A 19 -2.99 27.27 -12.06
C SER A 19 -2.38 26.37 -10.98
N CYS A 20 -3.23 25.55 -10.35
CA CYS A 20 -2.78 24.48 -9.48
C CYS A 20 -2.18 23.34 -10.31
N SER A 21 -1.01 22.83 -9.91
CA SER A 21 -0.32 21.75 -10.62
C SER A 21 -0.98 20.37 -10.44
N LEU A 22 -1.85 20.22 -9.44
CA LEU A 22 -2.49 18.93 -9.12
C LEU A 22 -3.87 18.79 -9.78
N CYS A 23 -4.69 19.85 -9.74
CA CYS A 23 -6.06 19.83 -10.27
C CYS A 23 -6.29 20.75 -11.48
N SER A 24 -5.28 21.52 -11.91
CA SER A 24 -5.35 22.47 -13.04
C SER A 24 -6.36 23.61 -12.88
N GLU A 25 -6.96 23.78 -11.70
CA GLU A 25 -7.85 24.89 -11.38
C GLU A 25 -7.07 26.21 -11.32
N THR A 26 -7.66 27.29 -11.84
CA THR A 26 -7.05 28.63 -11.86
C THR A 26 -7.54 29.46 -10.69
N MET A 27 -6.63 30.11 -9.98
CA MET A 27 -6.93 30.88 -8.76
C MET A 27 -5.90 31.99 -8.54
N GLU A 28 -6.14 32.92 -7.60
CA GLU A 28 -5.14 33.94 -7.28
C GLU A 28 -3.89 33.33 -6.61
N ARG A 29 -2.72 33.94 -6.86
CA ARG A 29 -1.45 33.46 -6.30
C ARG A 29 -1.44 33.41 -4.78
N GLU A 30 -2.06 34.39 -4.12
CA GLU A 30 -2.18 34.44 -2.66
C GLU A 30 -2.91 33.21 -2.07
N ILE A 31 -3.95 32.71 -2.75
CA ILE A 31 -4.76 31.58 -2.26
C ILE A 31 -4.22 30.21 -2.67
N LEU A 32 -3.26 30.16 -3.61
CA LEU A 32 -2.69 28.90 -4.11
C LEU A 32 -2.09 28.02 -3.00
N ALA A 33 -1.46 28.64 -1.99
CA ALA A 33 -0.87 27.91 -0.87
C ALA A 33 -1.93 27.19 -0.03
N VAL A 34 -2.99 27.90 0.34
CA VAL A 34 -4.13 27.36 1.10
C VAL A 34 -4.87 26.32 0.27
N HIS A 35 -5.06 26.56 -1.03
CA HIS A 35 -5.65 25.57 -1.91
C HIS A 35 -4.86 24.27 -1.90
N ARG A 36 -3.54 24.30 -2.11
CA ARG A 36 -2.70 23.09 -2.14
C ARG A 36 -2.74 22.31 -0.82
N GLY A 37 -2.77 23.01 0.31
CA GLY A 37 -2.78 22.40 1.64
C GLY A 37 -4.12 21.81 2.05
N GLU A 38 -5.22 22.51 1.76
CA GLU A 38 -6.50 22.25 2.42
C GLU A 38 -7.66 21.98 1.45
N ASN A 39 -7.70 22.69 0.31
CA ASN A 39 -8.89 22.68 -0.55
C ASN A 39 -8.74 21.82 -1.81
N CYS A 40 -7.50 21.53 -2.24
CA CYS A 40 -7.25 20.83 -3.49
C CYS A 40 -7.84 19.41 -3.41
N PRO A 41 -8.72 19.02 -4.35
CA PRO A 41 -9.32 17.68 -4.35
C PRO A 41 -8.30 16.59 -4.66
N GLN A 42 -7.20 16.96 -5.34
CA GLN A 42 -6.10 16.07 -5.70
C GLN A 42 -4.96 16.07 -4.69
N ARG A 43 -5.08 16.78 -3.54
CA ARG A 43 -4.08 16.68 -2.47
C ARG A 43 -4.09 15.28 -1.89
N ILE A 44 -2.91 14.79 -1.49
CA ILE A 44 -2.78 13.50 -0.83
C ILE A 44 -3.12 13.64 0.64
N VAL A 45 -4.05 12.83 1.10
CA VAL A 45 -4.48 12.69 2.50
C VAL A 45 -4.42 11.21 2.88
N THR A 46 -4.34 10.92 4.17
CA THR A 46 -4.30 9.54 4.67
C THR A 46 -5.65 9.13 5.23
N CYS A 47 -6.06 7.89 4.96
CA CYS A 47 -7.24 7.30 5.60
C CYS A 47 -7.01 7.14 7.11
N GLU A 48 -7.94 7.63 7.93
CA GLU A 48 -7.85 7.53 9.40
C GLU A 48 -7.92 6.09 9.94
N PHE A 49 -8.44 5.14 9.15
CA PHE A 49 -8.63 3.75 9.58
C PHE A 49 -7.47 2.83 9.22
N CYS A 50 -6.86 3.04 8.04
CA CYS A 50 -5.82 2.16 7.49
C CYS A 50 -4.53 2.88 7.07
N GLU A 51 -4.45 4.19 7.29
CA GLU A 51 -3.28 5.05 7.01
C GLU A 51 -2.84 5.06 5.53
N PHE A 52 -3.66 4.51 4.63
CA PHE A 52 -3.37 4.51 3.20
C PHE A 52 -3.43 5.93 2.64
N PRO A 53 -2.41 6.39 1.89
CA PRO A 53 -2.41 7.70 1.25
C PRO A 53 -3.19 7.68 -0.07
N LEU A 54 -4.12 8.61 -0.25
CA LEU A 54 -4.96 8.75 -1.43
C LEU A 54 -5.36 10.20 -1.70
N PRO A 55 -5.82 10.54 -2.93
CA PRO A 55 -6.40 11.84 -3.22
C PRO A 55 -7.60 12.15 -2.32
N ALA A 56 -7.74 13.40 -1.90
CA ALA A 56 -8.84 13.84 -1.04
C ALA A 56 -10.23 13.61 -1.65
N ILE A 57 -10.35 13.66 -2.98
CA ILE A 57 -11.58 13.35 -3.70
C ILE A 57 -12.08 11.91 -3.48
N ASP A 58 -11.16 10.97 -3.28
CA ASP A 58 -11.48 9.54 -3.12
C ASP A 58 -11.60 9.13 -1.63
N LEU A 59 -11.26 10.03 -0.70
CA LEU A 59 -11.17 9.71 0.73
C LEU A 59 -12.50 9.25 1.32
N SER A 60 -13.59 9.93 0.99
CA SER A 60 -14.91 9.65 1.57
C SER A 60 -15.43 8.27 1.15
N GLU A 61 -15.39 7.97 -0.15
CA GLU A 61 -15.77 6.65 -0.68
C GLU A 61 -14.90 5.53 -0.08
N HIS A 62 -13.60 5.77 0.01
CA HIS A 62 -12.69 4.84 0.67
C HIS A 62 -13.04 4.63 2.15
N GLN A 63 -13.33 5.68 2.91
CA GLN A 63 -13.66 5.60 4.34
C GLN A 63 -14.97 4.87 4.62
N GLU A 64 -15.96 4.96 3.73
CA GLU A 64 -17.21 4.21 3.84
C GLU A 64 -16.97 2.70 3.76
N VAL A 65 -16.10 2.24 2.87
CA VAL A 65 -15.75 0.81 2.76
C VAL A 65 -14.74 0.41 3.84
N CYS A 66 -13.68 1.20 4.02
CA CYS A 66 -12.59 0.90 4.94
C CYS A 66 -13.05 0.89 6.39
N GLY A 67 -13.89 1.85 6.81
CA GLY A 67 -14.40 1.94 8.18
C GLY A 67 -15.29 0.76 8.59
N ASN A 68 -15.94 0.12 7.63
CA ASN A 68 -16.79 -1.06 7.85
C ASN A 68 -15.99 -2.38 7.97
N ARG A 69 -14.70 -2.38 7.64
CA ARG A 69 -13.83 -3.54 7.89
C ARG A 69 -13.79 -3.81 9.39
N THR A 70 -13.72 -5.09 9.75
CA THR A 70 -13.64 -5.50 11.15
C THR A 70 -12.29 -6.13 11.47
N GLU A 71 -11.81 -5.87 12.69
CA GLU A 71 -10.62 -6.47 13.26
C GLU A 71 -10.95 -7.16 14.58
N LEU A 72 -10.16 -8.16 14.93
CA LEU A 72 -10.35 -8.91 16.17
C LEU A 72 -9.69 -8.16 17.31
N CYS A 73 -10.47 -7.72 18.30
CA CYS A 73 -9.92 -7.22 19.55
C CYS A 73 -9.22 -8.35 20.31
N HIS A 74 -7.95 -8.17 20.65
CA HIS A 74 -7.17 -9.19 21.36
C HIS A 74 -7.57 -9.37 22.83
N LEU A 75 -8.20 -8.34 23.43
CA LEU A 75 -8.64 -8.38 24.83
C LEU A 75 -9.95 -9.16 24.97
N CYS A 76 -11.01 -8.73 24.28
CA CYS A 76 -12.34 -9.34 24.43
C CYS A 76 -12.70 -10.37 23.33
N ARG A 77 -11.82 -10.59 22.35
CA ARG A 77 -12.02 -11.51 21.21
C ARG A 77 -13.27 -11.21 20.35
N ARG A 78 -13.77 -9.97 20.38
CA ARG A 78 -14.87 -9.51 19.51
C ARG A 78 -14.34 -8.89 18.23
N TYR A 79 -15.06 -9.10 17.12
CA TYR A 79 -14.84 -8.34 15.90
C TYR A 79 -15.42 -6.94 16.08
N ILE A 80 -14.58 -5.94 15.94
CA ILE A 80 -14.93 -4.52 16.06
C ILE A 80 -14.70 -3.86 14.72
N ARG A 81 -15.59 -2.95 14.32
CA ARG A 81 -15.38 -2.16 13.10
C ARG A 81 -14.26 -1.17 13.31
N LEU A 82 -13.52 -0.84 12.25
CA LEU A 82 -12.43 0.14 12.34
C LEU A 82 -12.92 1.51 12.82
N ARG A 83 -14.10 1.95 12.35
CA ARG A 83 -14.71 3.21 12.79
C ARG A 83 -15.07 3.23 14.28
N GLU A 84 -15.33 2.05 14.86
CA GLU A 84 -15.73 1.90 16.27
C GLU A 84 -14.53 1.55 17.18
N ARG A 85 -13.30 1.49 16.63
CA ARG A 85 -12.12 1.00 17.36
C ARG A 85 -11.79 1.85 18.58
N ASN A 86 -11.79 3.18 18.43
CA ASN A 86 -11.44 4.09 19.52
C ASN A 86 -12.47 4.04 20.66
N ASP A 87 -13.76 4.01 20.33
CA ASP A 87 -14.85 3.88 21.31
C ASP A 87 -14.80 2.53 22.03
N HIS A 88 -14.45 1.47 21.28
CA HIS A 88 -14.24 0.16 21.85
C HIS A 88 -13.06 0.14 22.81
N GLU A 89 -11.91 0.69 22.42
CA GLU A 89 -10.70 0.71 23.25
C GLU A 89 -10.95 1.41 24.60
N ALA A 90 -11.68 2.54 24.57
CA ALA A 90 -12.04 3.27 25.78
C ALA A 90 -12.97 2.49 26.74
N SER A 91 -13.73 1.53 26.23
CA SER A 91 -14.75 0.76 26.99
C SER A 91 -14.47 -0.74 27.07
N CYS A 92 -13.30 -1.19 26.62
CA CYS A 92 -13.00 -2.61 26.51
C CYS A 92 -12.65 -3.21 27.88
N ASN A 93 -13.61 -3.92 28.47
CA ASN A 93 -13.41 -4.59 29.77
C ASN A 93 -12.65 -5.92 29.68
N GLY A 94 -12.13 -6.31 28.51
CA GLY A 94 -11.45 -7.59 28.29
C GLY A 94 -12.32 -8.85 28.43
N VAL A 95 -13.56 -8.72 28.87
CA VAL A 95 -14.51 -9.83 28.98
C VAL A 95 -14.95 -10.24 27.59
N SER A 96 -14.67 -11.48 27.22
CA SER A 96 -15.24 -12.08 26.02
C SER A 96 -16.70 -12.41 26.29
N TYR A 97 -17.59 -11.96 25.42
CA TYR A 97 -18.99 -12.32 25.47
C TYR A 97 -19.31 -13.16 24.24
N ASN A 98 -20.04 -14.25 24.44
CA ASN A 98 -20.56 -15.06 23.33
C ASN A 98 -21.78 -14.36 22.67
N SER A 99 -22.27 -14.91 21.56
CA SER A 99 -23.37 -14.31 20.77
C SER A 99 -24.68 -14.11 21.53
N ALA A 100 -24.82 -14.71 22.72
CA ALA A 100 -25.96 -14.55 23.62
C ALA A 100 -25.75 -13.48 24.71
N GLY A 101 -24.63 -12.75 24.69
CA GLY A 101 -24.31 -11.73 25.70
C GLY A 101 -23.86 -12.30 27.05
N VAL A 102 -23.45 -13.57 27.09
CA VAL A 102 -22.97 -14.23 28.31
C VAL A 102 -21.44 -14.20 28.33
N PRO A 103 -20.79 -13.93 29.49
CA PRO A 103 -19.34 -14.02 29.62
C PRO A 103 -18.83 -15.41 29.21
N ASP A 104 -17.97 -15.45 28.20
CA ASP A 104 -17.31 -16.67 27.72
C ASP A 104 -16.09 -16.94 28.60
N ASN A 105 -16.33 -17.64 29.72
CA ASN A 105 -15.28 -18.12 30.62
C ASN A 105 -14.55 -19.36 30.07
N THR A 106 -14.97 -19.89 28.92
CA THR A 106 -14.28 -21.01 28.29
C THR A 106 -13.09 -20.48 27.50
N VAL A 107 -11.88 -20.79 27.97
CA VAL A 107 -10.66 -20.77 27.15
C VAL A 107 -10.81 -21.86 26.09
N ASN A 108 -11.68 -21.63 25.11
CA ASN A 108 -11.83 -22.50 23.96
C ASN A 108 -10.93 -21.92 22.87
N PRO A 109 -10.02 -22.72 22.27
CA PRO A 109 -9.31 -22.31 21.07
C PRO A 109 -10.38 -21.95 20.04
N SER A 110 -10.23 -20.79 19.42
CA SER A 110 -11.25 -20.25 18.53
C SER A 110 -11.53 -21.25 17.41
N ARG A 111 -12.74 -21.33 16.84
CA ARG A 111 -13.03 -22.25 15.71
C ARG A 111 -12.10 -22.07 14.50
N ARG A 112 -11.36 -20.94 14.44
CA ARG A 112 -10.25 -20.71 13.51
C ARG A 112 -9.05 -21.61 13.77
N ASP A 113 -8.71 -21.87 15.03
CA ASP A 113 -7.63 -22.77 15.46
C ASP A 113 -7.98 -24.23 15.14
N ALA A 114 -9.25 -24.61 15.30
CA ALA A 114 -9.74 -25.93 14.88
C ALA A 114 -9.61 -26.13 13.35
N ARG A 115 -9.93 -25.10 12.54
CA ARG A 115 -9.72 -25.13 11.08
C ARG A 115 -8.24 -25.11 10.68
N ALA A 116 -7.37 -24.48 11.46
CA ALA A 116 -5.92 -24.51 11.25
C ALA A 116 -5.36 -25.92 11.54
N ALA A 117 -5.75 -26.53 12.65
CA ALA A 117 -5.38 -27.90 13.02
C ALA A 117 -5.90 -28.95 12.02
N GLU A 118 -7.11 -28.78 11.46
CA GLU A 118 -7.61 -29.64 10.39
C GLU A 118 -6.87 -29.46 9.07
N ARG A 119 -6.48 -28.23 8.70
CA ARG A 119 -5.65 -27.97 7.51
C ARG A 119 -4.26 -28.59 7.62
N GLU A 120 -3.70 -28.65 8.82
CA GLU A 120 -2.38 -29.25 9.10
C GLU A 120 -2.43 -30.78 9.02
N ARG A 121 -3.47 -31.41 9.57
CA ARG A 121 -3.76 -32.85 9.41
C ARG A 121 -4.06 -33.21 7.95
N GLY A 122 -4.73 -32.34 7.20
CA GLY A 122 -4.97 -32.50 5.76
C GLY A 122 -3.71 -32.36 4.89
N ARG A 123 -2.75 -31.51 5.29
CA ARG A 123 -1.44 -31.36 4.63
C ARG A 123 -0.54 -32.58 4.85
N GLN A 124 -0.57 -33.21 6.02
CA GLN A 124 0.24 -34.41 6.29
C GLN A 124 -0.19 -35.64 5.46
N ARG A 125 -1.46 -35.71 5.03
CA ARG A 125 -1.96 -36.81 4.18
C ARG A 125 -1.76 -36.60 2.67
N ARG A 126 -1.39 -35.40 2.21
CA ARG A 126 -1.07 -35.14 0.80
C ARG A 126 0.44 -35.06 0.60
N ARG A 127 1.00 -36.16 0.11
CA ARG A 127 2.33 -36.19 -0.51
C ARG A 127 2.39 -35.07 -1.58
N PRO A 128 3.36 -34.14 -1.56
CA PRO A 128 3.41 -33.09 -2.57
C PRO A 128 3.96 -33.64 -3.89
N PRO A 129 3.38 -33.31 -5.06
CA PRO A 129 4.13 -33.35 -6.31
C PRO A 129 5.12 -32.18 -6.34
N GLN A 130 6.32 -32.49 -6.79
CA GLN A 130 7.45 -31.60 -6.91
C GLN A 130 7.29 -30.67 -8.12
N GLU A 131 6.52 -29.61 -7.96
CA GLU A 131 6.35 -28.56 -8.99
C GLU A 131 7.49 -27.53 -8.86
N PHE A 132 8.64 -27.85 -9.46
CA PHE A 132 9.68 -26.86 -9.70
C PHE A 132 9.22 -25.90 -10.79
N SER A 133 9.21 -24.60 -10.45
CA SER A 133 8.90 -23.48 -11.33
C SER A 133 9.72 -23.52 -12.62
N GLN A 134 9.11 -24.06 -13.68
CA GLN A 134 9.66 -24.23 -15.03
C GLN A 134 10.20 -22.93 -15.63
N ARG A 135 9.72 -21.78 -15.15
CA ARG A 135 10.18 -20.45 -15.59
C ARG A 135 11.57 -20.11 -15.07
N ARG A 136 11.94 -20.47 -13.83
CA ARG A 136 13.28 -20.15 -13.30
C ARG A 136 14.39 -20.98 -13.94
N VAL A 137 14.11 -22.24 -14.29
CA VAL A 137 15.10 -23.15 -14.90
C VAL A 137 15.49 -22.70 -16.31
N LEU A 138 14.51 -22.26 -17.12
CA LEU A 138 14.77 -21.76 -18.47
C LEU A 138 15.62 -20.47 -18.47
N PHE A 139 15.40 -19.57 -17.51
CA PHE A 139 16.22 -18.35 -17.40
C PHE A 139 17.67 -18.64 -17.03
N THR A 140 17.95 -19.61 -16.16
CA THR A 140 19.33 -20.00 -15.82
C THR A 140 20.08 -20.67 -16.97
N ILE A 141 19.42 -21.53 -17.76
CA ILE A 141 20.06 -22.23 -18.89
C ILE A 141 20.43 -21.25 -20.01
N ALA A 142 19.59 -20.24 -20.27
CA ALA A 142 19.85 -19.22 -21.28
C ALA A 142 21.06 -18.32 -20.91
N ILE A 143 21.20 -17.94 -19.64
CA ILE A 143 22.29 -17.07 -19.17
C ILE A 143 23.64 -17.80 -19.20
N THR A 144 23.69 -19.07 -18.78
CA THR A 144 24.95 -19.85 -18.85
C THR A 144 25.32 -20.22 -20.28
N GLY A 145 24.34 -20.46 -21.16
CA GLY A 145 24.59 -20.77 -22.58
C GLY A 145 25.20 -19.60 -23.35
N ILE A 146 24.68 -18.38 -23.13
CA ILE A 146 25.18 -17.16 -23.79
C ILE A 146 26.62 -16.82 -23.35
N ALA A 147 26.95 -17.03 -22.06
CA ALA A 147 28.30 -16.79 -21.55
C ALA A 147 29.36 -17.72 -22.17
N VAL A 148 29.02 -18.99 -22.42
CA VAL A 148 29.94 -19.97 -23.04
C VAL A 148 30.15 -19.69 -24.53
N ILE A 149 29.11 -19.27 -25.25
CA ILE A 149 29.21 -18.94 -26.70
C ILE A 149 30.03 -17.65 -26.90
N LEU A 150 29.81 -16.62 -26.09
CA LEU A 150 30.60 -15.38 -26.19
C LEU A 150 32.06 -15.60 -25.77
N GLY A 151 32.32 -16.42 -24.74
CA GLY A 151 33.67 -16.76 -24.31
C GLY A 151 34.47 -17.55 -25.36
N SER A 152 33.82 -18.46 -26.09
CA SER A 152 34.48 -19.27 -27.12
C SER A 152 34.78 -18.49 -28.41
N LEU A 153 33.91 -17.56 -28.82
CA LEU A 153 34.18 -16.68 -29.97
C LEU A 153 35.30 -15.67 -29.68
N PHE A 154 35.37 -15.15 -28.45
CA PHE A 154 36.44 -14.21 -28.06
C PHE A 154 37.82 -14.90 -27.98
N PHE A 155 37.86 -16.19 -27.66
CA PHE A 155 39.10 -16.96 -27.63
C PHE A 155 39.59 -17.37 -29.02
N GLN A 156 38.70 -17.79 -29.93
CA GLN A 156 39.09 -18.13 -31.31
C GLN A 156 39.67 -16.92 -32.06
N ARG A 157 39.09 -15.73 -31.85
CA ARG A 157 39.56 -14.49 -32.48
C ARG A 157 40.92 -14.02 -31.97
N LYS A 158 41.36 -14.50 -30.79
CA LYS A 158 42.68 -14.17 -30.22
C LYS A 158 43.78 -15.11 -30.74
N THR A 159 43.45 -16.34 -31.13
CA THR A 159 44.39 -17.28 -31.77
C THR A 159 44.69 -16.94 -33.23
N GLU A 160 43.71 -16.49 -34.03
CA GLU A 160 43.96 -16.13 -35.43
C GLU A 160 44.86 -14.88 -35.59
N ASN A 161 44.81 -13.95 -34.64
CA ASN A 161 45.61 -12.72 -34.69
C ASN A 161 47.04 -12.88 -34.15
N SER A 162 47.40 -14.05 -33.61
CA SER A 162 48.76 -14.34 -33.10
C SER A 162 49.61 -15.20 -34.05
N GLU A 163 49.06 -15.72 -35.14
CA GLU A 163 49.82 -16.47 -36.16
C GLU A 163 50.24 -15.64 -37.39
N MET A 164 49.98 -14.32 -37.39
CA MET A 164 50.53 -13.40 -38.38
C MET A 164 51.28 -12.27 -37.67
N HIS A 165 52.48 -12.56 -37.17
CA HIS A 165 53.64 -11.65 -37.05
C HIS A 165 54.92 -12.47 -36.90
#